data_AF-W9WGN7-F1
#
_entry.id   AF-W9WGN7-F1
#
_cell.length_a   1.000
_cell.length_b   1.000
_cell.length_c   1.000
_cell.angle_alpha   90.00
_cell.angle_beta   90.00
_cell.angle_gamma   90.00
#
_symmetry.space_group_name_H-M   'P 1'
#
loop_
_entity.id
_entity.type
_entity.pdbx_description
1 polymer ?
#
loop_
_entity_poly.entity_id
_entity_poly.type
_entity_poly.pdbx_seq_one_letter_code
_entity_poly.pdbx_strand_id
1 'polypeptide(L)'
;MYANEKASTHSQNGIKATVYEREEEDTYLTRPREWGMTLQFGQEYLAKCIPPDLVARLDEACCDSFYTGKHTSWPMFNGQTGEKFFDGVHSDVREALMFNACWTLPADVALLQRKAHPIFRIGYHPMGMSWVTAIQDVTDPNDPTTFLFQQCLSWPGRPHAEDFPGQQSKIDFIKSKAVAYAEPWKSAGLNIPPDLQLQVDPITMWSPDMDWSSSSPLWPHVTLAGDAAHNMPPFRGQGLNNVFQDAEKLVSELYDVKEGNKSLEQAVRVYEEEMKPRSLREISVSLMQSRMVHNWETLMSAPMIKAGMHAYREEVNGNVETASGG
;
A
#
# COMPACT_ATOMS: atom_id res chain seq x y z
N MET A 1 4.53 17.37 -25.61
CA MET A 1 3.77 16.84 -24.47
C MET A 1 2.31 16.83 -24.88
N TYR A 2 1.57 15.76 -24.65
CA TYR A 2 0.12 15.74 -24.77
C TYR A 2 -0.44 15.44 -23.39
N ALA A 3 -1.09 16.44 -22.80
CA ALA A 3 -1.76 16.34 -21.53
C ALA A 3 -3.14 16.98 -21.71
N ASN A 4 -4.19 16.16 -21.58
CA ASN A 4 -5.58 16.66 -21.52
C ASN A 4 -5.82 17.14 -20.09
N GLU A 5 -5.27 18.31 -19.76
CA GLU A 5 -5.33 18.83 -18.40
C GLU A 5 -6.73 19.40 -18.08
N LYS A 6 -7.57 18.59 -17.45
CA LYS A 6 -8.77 19.07 -16.73
C LYS A 6 -8.35 19.84 -15.47
N ALA A 7 -7.84 21.04 -15.67
CA ALA A 7 -7.42 21.95 -14.61
C ALA A 7 -8.62 22.43 -13.77
N SER A 8 -8.77 21.92 -12.55
CA SER A 8 -9.81 22.40 -11.62
C SER A 8 -9.23 23.45 -10.66
N THR A 9 -9.80 24.66 -10.68
CA THR A 9 -9.32 25.77 -9.84
C THR A 9 -10.14 25.91 -8.57
N HIS A 10 -9.48 25.71 -7.43
CA HIS A 10 -10.07 25.77 -6.10
C HIS A 10 -9.52 26.96 -5.32
N SER A 11 -10.29 27.45 -4.34
CA SER A 11 -9.86 28.54 -3.47
C SER A 11 -10.38 28.34 -2.05
N GLN A 12 -9.55 27.76 -1.18
CA GLN A 12 -9.84 27.55 0.23
C GLN A 12 -8.83 28.34 1.07
N ASN A 13 -9.29 28.91 2.19
CA ASN A 13 -8.47 29.72 3.10
C ASN A 13 -7.70 30.88 2.42
N GLY A 14 -8.17 31.36 1.26
CA GLY A 14 -7.53 32.39 0.44
C GLY A 14 -6.31 31.95 -0.38
N ILE A 15 -5.94 30.66 -0.33
CA ILE A 15 -4.94 30.05 -1.21
C ILE A 15 -5.66 29.63 -2.50
N LYS A 16 -5.14 30.03 -3.66
CA LYS A 16 -5.60 29.54 -4.96
C LYS A 16 -4.79 28.31 -5.35
N ALA A 17 -5.47 27.20 -5.62
CA ALA A 17 -4.87 25.98 -6.13
C ALA A 17 -5.48 25.65 -7.50
N THR A 18 -4.66 25.12 -8.41
CA THR A 18 -5.14 24.48 -9.63
C THR A 18 -4.68 23.04 -9.59
N VAL A 19 -5.62 22.10 -9.51
CA VAL A 19 -5.35 20.67 -9.54
C VAL A 19 -5.33 20.22 -11.00
N TYR A 20 -4.23 19.58 -11.38
CA TYR A 20 -4.02 18.95 -12.67
C TYR A 20 -4.04 17.44 -12.47
N GLU A 21 -5.01 16.77 -13.06
CA GLU A 21 -5.03 15.31 -13.19
C GLU A 21 -4.76 14.96 -14.67
N ARG A 22 -4.03 13.87 -14.88
CA ARG A 22 -3.66 13.33 -16.19
C ARG A 22 -4.70 12.34 -16.70
N GLU A 23 -5.33 11.59 -15.80
CA GLU A 23 -6.37 10.62 -16.13
C GLU A 23 -7.74 11.32 -16.26
N GLU A 24 -8.58 10.85 -17.18
CA GLU A 24 -9.94 11.37 -17.34
C GLU A 24 -10.89 10.75 -16.29
N GLU A 25 -12.00 11.42 -16.01
CA GLU A 25 -13.04 10.95 -15.08
C GLU A 25 -13.55 9.54 -15.47
N ASP A 26 -13.70 9.28 -16.78
CA ASP A 26 -14.06 7.97 -17.34
C ASP A 26 -12.93 6.91 -17.23
N THR A 27 -11.68 7.31 -17.02
CA THR A 27 -10.57 6.37 -16.81
C THR A 27 -10.77 5.58 -15.52
N TYR A 28 -11.28 6.20 -14.46
CA TYR A 28 -11.56 5.52 -13.19
C TYR A 28 -12.74 4.53 -13.29
N LEU A 29 -13.60 4.66 -14.31
CA LEU A 29 -14.67 3.71 -14.61
C LEU A 29 -14.21 2.49 -15.40
N THR A 30 -13.02 2.55 -16.01
CA THR A 30 -12.53 1.55 -16.98
C THR A 30 -11.22 0.88 -16.56
N ARG A 31 -10.45 1.47 -15.64
CA ARG A 31 -9.33 0.80 -14.97
C ARG A 31 -9.86 -0.03 -13.79
N PRO A 32 -9.41 -1.30 -13.62
CA PRO A 32 -9.65 -2.02 -12.37
C PRO A 32 -9.01 -1.25 -11.20
N ARG A 33 -9.58 -1.38 -9.99
CA ARG A 33 -9.01 -0.84 -8.75
C ARG A 33 -7.75 -1.64 -8.34
N GLU A 34 -6.66 -1.43 -9.07
CA GLU A 34 -5.39 -2.17 -8.94
C GLU A 34 -4.81 -2.13 -7.52
N TRP A 35 -5.09 -1.09 -6.73
CA TRP A 35 -4.57 -0.92 -5.37
C TRP A 35 -5.68 -0.55 -4.36
N GLY A 36 -5.81 -1.36 -3.32
CA GLY A 36 -6.61 -1.02 -2.13
C GLY A 36 -5.74 -0.27 -1.13
N MET A 37 -6.13 0.95 -0.77
CA MET A 37 -5.36 1.76 0.17
C MET A 37 -5.89 1.64 1.60
N THR A 38 -5.01 1.31 2.55
CA THR A 38 -5.40 1.12 3.95
C THR A 38 -5.16 2.37 4.79
N LEU A 39 -6.23 3.11 5.04
CA LEU A 39 -6.22 4.28 5.91
C LEU A 39 -6.12 3.83 7.38
N GLN A 40 -4.95 4.01 8.00
CA GLN A 40 -4.72 3.70 9.42
C GLN A 40 -4.74 5.02 10.21
N PHE A 41 -3.60 5.44 10.78
CA PHE A 41 -3.46 6.74 11.45
C PHE A 41 -3.68 7.92 10.49
N GLY A 42 -3.54 7.72 9.18
CA GLY A 42 -3.92 8.69 8.15
C GLY A 42 -5.38 9.16 8.24
N GLN A 43 -6.28 8.40 8.87
CA GLN A 43 -7.68 8.81 9.06
C GLN A 43 -7.81 10.10 9.89
N GLU A 44 -6.94 10.30 10.90
CA GLU A 44 -6.97 11.50 11.72
C GLU A 44 -6.54 12.74 10.92
N TYR A 45 -5.61 12.58 9.99
CA TYR A 45 -5.14 13.66 9.11
C TYR A 45 -6.17 13.97 8.02
N LEU A 46 -6.71 12.96 7.33
CA LEU A 46 -7.77 13.14 6.35
C LEU A 46 -9.00 13.85 6.96
N ALA A 47 -9.42 13.45 8.17
CA ALA A 47 -10.56 14.05 8.86
C ALA A 47 -10.33 15.51 9.33
N LYS A 48 -9.09 16.00 9.36
CA LYS A 48 -8.78 17.43 9.55
C LYS A 48 -8.84 18.23 8.24
N CYS A 49 -8.66 17.54 7.10
CA CYS A 49 -8.56 18.17 5.78
C CYS A 49 -9.89 18.28 5.02
N ILE A 50 -10.91 17.46 5.35
CA ILE A 50 -12.21 17.45 4.66
C ILE A 50 -13.39 17.84 5.59
N PRO A 51 -14.49 18.42 5.05
CA PRO A 51 -15.68 18.76 5.82
C PRO A 51 -16.32 17.56 6.59
N PRO A 52 -16.92 17.78 7.77
CA PRO A 52 -17.50 16.71 8.59
C PRO A 52 -18.57 15.86 7.90
N ASP A 53 -19.32 16.43 6.95
CA ASP A 53 -20.31 15.75 6.11
C ASP A 53 -19.68 14.80 5.08
N LEU A 54 -18.42 15.02 4.69
CA LEU A 54 -17.63 14.07 3.91
C LEU A 54 -16.92 13.05 4.80
N VAL A 55 -16.46 13.45 6.00
CA VAL A 55 -15.94 12.49 7.01
C VAL A 55 -16.99 11.43 7.36
N ALA A 56 -18.26 11.85 7.47
CA ALA A 56 -19.40 10.98 7.76
C ALA A 56 -19.81 10.05 6.59
N ARG A 57 -19.09 10.09 5.46
CA ARG A 57 -19.35 9.29 4.24
C ARG A 57 -18.09 8.57 3.72
N LEU A 58 -17.02 8.49 4.52
CA LEU A 58 -15.76 7.81 4.14
C LEU A 58 -15.92 6.30 3.93
N ASP A 59 -16.96 5.70 4.52
CA ASP A 59 -17.39 4.32 4.32
C ASP A 59 -17.98 4.08 2.91
N GLU A 60 -18.63 5.07 2.29
CA GLU A 60 -19.05 5.00 0.88
C GLU A 60 -17.86 4.82 -0.08
N ALA A 61 -16.66 5.29 0.33
CA ALA A 61 -15.43 5.20 -0.45
C ALA A 61 -14.58 3.94 -0.15
N CYS A 62 -15.04 3.06 0.73
CA CYS A 62 -14.36 1.80 1.02
C CYS A 62 -14.62 0.75 -0.07
N CYS A 63 -13.64 -0.15 -0.29
CA CYS A 63 -13.71 -1.29 -1.22
C CYS A 63 -14.86 -2.28 -0.94
N ASP A 64 -15.49 -2.18 0.22
CA ASP A 64 -16.68 -2.91 0.64
C ASP A 64 -17.49 -1.99 1.59
N SER A 65 -18.26 -1.07 1.02
CA SER A 65 -19.07 -0.09 1.75
C SER A 65 -20.25 -0.71 2.52
N PHE A 66 -20.55 -2.00 2.30
CA PHE A 66 -21.54 -2.75 3.05
C PHE A 66 -20.98 -3.35 4.36
N TYR A 67 -19.65 -3.36 4.53
CA TYR A 67 -18.99 -3.96 5.68
C TYR A 67 -18.92 -2.99 6.89
N THR A 68 -19.75 -3.25 7.90
CA THR A 68 -19.88 -2.41 9.11
C THR A 68 -19.04 -2.88 10.30
N GLY A 69 -18.22 -3.94 10.15
CA GLY A 69 -17.46 -4.53 11.25
C GLY A 69 -16.16 -3.79 11.57
N LYS A 70 -15.60 -4.04 12.76
CA LYS A 70 -14.32 -3.46 13.21
C LYS A 70 -13.27 -4.56 13.38
N HIS A 71 -12.28 -4.57 12.50
CA HIS A 71 -11.11 -5.45 12.58
C HIS A 71 -9.85 -4.60 12.81
N THR A 72 -9.10 -4.92 13.85
CA THR A 72 -7.93 -4.14 14.33
C THR A 72 -6.60 -4.85 14.08
N SER A 73 -6.59 -5.93 13.30
CA SER A 73 -5.40 -6.72 13.00
C SER A 73 -5.43 -7.24 11.56
N TRP A 74 -4.26 -7.53 10.99
CA TRP A 74 -4.10 -8.04 9.63
C TRP A 74 -3.58 -9.48 9.69
N PRO A 75 -4.42 -10.50 9.44
CA PRO A 75 -4.05 -11.88 9.66
C PRO A 75 -3.09 -12.37 8.57
N MET A 76 -1.96 -12.91 9.02
CA MET A 76 -0.91 -13.52 8.19
C MET A 76 -1.00 -15.03 8.24
N PHE A 77 -0.75 -15.70 7.12
CA PHE A 77 -0.92 -17.15 7.00
C PHE A 77 0.30 -17.83 6.37
N ASN A 78 0.50 -19.10 6.75
CA ASN A 78 1.33 -20.02 6.01
C ASN A 78 0.64 -20.32 4.67
N GLY A 79 1.21 -19.79 3.59
CA GLY A 79 0.71 -19.97 2.24
C GLY A 79 0.73 -21.42 1.78
N GLN A 80 1.48 -22.33 2.40
CA GLN A 80 1.53 -23.76 2.05
C GLN A 80 0.49 -24.60 2.81
N THR A 81 0.27 -24.32 4.10
CA THR A 81 -0.62 -25.14 4.96
C THR A 81 -1.98 -24.50 5.22
N GLY A 82 -2.13 -23.19 5.00
CA GLY A 82 -3.33 -22.41 5.32
C GLY A 82 -3.44 -22.00 6.79
N GLU A 83 -2.48 -22.38 7.63
CA GLU A 83 -2.46 -22.06 9.07
C GLU A 83 -2.21 -20.57 9.30
N LYS A 84 -2.95 -19.93 10.22
CA LYS A 84 -2.68 -18.53 10.60
C LYS A 84 -1.44 -18.47 11.50
N PHE A 85 -0.51 -17.59 11.18
CA PHE A 85 0.62 -17.27 12.04
C PHE A 85 0.17 -16.36 13.21
N PHE A 86 0.01 -15.06 12.94
CA PHE A 86 -0.36 -13.98 13.87
C PHE A 86 -0.63 -12.71 13.03
N ASP A 87 -0.36 -11.52 13.56
CA ASP A 87 -0.50 -10.22 12.91
C ASP A 87 0.78 -9.36 13.17
N GLY A 88 1.72 -9.13 12.21
CA GLY A 88 2.90 -8.23 12.42
C GLY A 88 4.19 -8.43 11.57
N VAL A 89 5.17 -7.49 11.64
CA VAL A 89 6.10 -7.06 10.54
C VAL A 89 7.62 -7.49 10.66
N HIS A 90 8.57 -7.03 9.78
CA HIS A 90 9.58 -7.84 9.02
C HIS A 90 11.05 -7.29 8.72
N SER A 91 12.07 -8.13 8.35
CA SER A 91 13.45 -7.88 7.71
C SER A 91 14.10 -9.14 6.97
N ASP A 92 15.06 -9.24 5.99
CA ASP A 92 15.93 -8.42 5.08
C ASP A 92 16.33 -9.15 3.69
N VAL A 93 17.00 -8.53 2.63
CA VAL A 93 17.27 -8.91 1.14
C VAL A 93 16.63 -8.10 -0.07
N ARG A 94 17.36 -7.63 -1.13
CA ARG A 94 16.97 -6.42 -1.95
C ARG A 94 16.11 -6.51 -3.24
N GLU A 95 15.84 -7.67 -3.85
CA GLU A 95 15.33 -7.72 -5.25
C GLU A 95 14.02 -8.51 -5.37
N ALA A 96 12.89 -7.80 -5.41
CA ALA A 96 11.55 -8.39 -5.52
C ALA A 96 10.72 -7.76 -6.65
N LEU A 97 9.86 -8.58 -7.25
CA LEU A 97 8.94 -8.27 -8.34
C LEU A 97 7.52 -8.68 -7.93
N MET A 98 6.50 -8.13 -8.58
CA MET A 98 5.12 -8.58 -8.40
C MET A 98 4.31 -8.65 -9.70
N PHE A 99 3.29 -9.51 -9.66
CA PHE A 99 2.06 -9.32 -10.41
C PHE A 99 1.07 -8.65 -9.46
N ASN A 100 0.54 -7.48 -9.83
CA ASN A 100 -0.60 -6.90 -9.15
C ASN A 100 -1.74 -6.65 -10.15
N ALA A 101 -2.86 -7.35 -9.98
CA ALA A 101 -4.03 -7.22 -10.84
C ALA A 101 -5.30 -7.58 -10.07
N CYS A 102 -6.47 -7.29 -10.65
CA CYS A 102 -7.75 -7.64 -10.06
C CYS A 102 -8.58 -8.55 -10.97
N TRP A 103 -9.30 -9.51 -10.39
CA TRP A 103 -10.31 -10.29 -11.10
C TRP A 103 -11.47 -10.69 -10.18
N THR A 104 -12.64 -10.92 -10.76
CA THR A 104 -13.78 -11.57 -10.12
C THR A 104 -13.57 -13.08 -10.09
N LEU A 105 -14.30 -13.79 -9.23
CA LEU A 105 -14.12 -15.23 -9.00
C LEU A 105 -15.48 -15.96 -9.03
N PRO A 106 -15.51 -17.28 -9.33
CA PRO A 106 -16.70 -18.10 -9.13
C PRO A 106 -17.23 -17.97 -7.70
N ALA A 107 -18.56 -17.98 -7.52
CA ALA A 107 -19.19 -17.54 -6.27
C ALA A 107 -18.73 -18.30 -5.01
N ASP A 108 -18.48 -19.61 -5.13
CA ASP A 108 -17.93 -20.45 -4.07
C ASP A 108 -16.49 -20.06 -3.70
N VAL A 109 -15.66 -19.78 -4.71
CA VAL A 109 -14.28 -19.30 -4.54
C VAL A 109 -14.26 -17.88 -3.97
N ALA A 110 -15.16 -16.99 -4.40
CA ALA A 110 -15.30 -15.63 -3.87
C ALA A 110 -15.71 -15.62 -2.38
N LEU A 111 -16.64 -16.49 -1.98
CA LEU A 111 -16.98 -16.68 -0.56
C LEU A 111 -15.80 -17.27 0.23
N LEU A 112 -15.02 -18.17 -0.35
CA LEU A 112 -13.79 -18.70 0.25
C LEU A 112 -12.71 -17.61 0.43
N GLN A 113 -12.59 -16.65 -0.50
CA GLN A 113 -11.76 -15.45 -0.36
C GLN A 113 -12.21 -14.51 0.78
N ARG A 114 -13.39 -14.71 1.39
CA ARG A 114 -13.89 -13.89 2.51
C ARG A 114 -13.97 -14.64 3.86
N LYS A 115 -13.93 -15.99 3.84
CA LYS A 115 -14.11 -16.86 5.02
C LYS A 115 -13.17 -16.63 6.22
N ALA A 116 -11.89 -16.33 6.01
CA ALA A 116 -10.90 -16.18 7.10
C ALA A 116 -10.80 -14.74 7.63
N HIS A 117 -10.98 -13.76 6.74
CA HIS A 117 -11.09 -12.32 7.02
C HIS A 117 -11.71 -11.65 5.79
N PRO A 118 -12.76 -10.82 5.92
CA PRO A 118 -13.63 -10.45 4.80
C PRO A 118 -12.98 -9.50 3.77
N ILE A 119 -11.99 -8.70 4.19
CA ILE A 119 -11.43 -7.61 3.38
C ILE A 119 -10.03 -7.90 2.84
N PHE A 120 -9.12 -8.45 3.66
CA PHE A 120 -7.69 -8.51 3.36
C PHE A 120 -7.03 -9.77 3.92
N ARG A 121 -6.04 -10.35 3.24
CA ARG A 121 -5.18 -11.43 3.78
C ARG A 121 -3.86 -11.50 3.04
N ILE A 122 -2.81 -11.97 3.71
CA ILE A 122 -1.51 -12.23 3.11
C ILE A 122 -1.00 -13.63 3.47
N GLY A 123 -0.60 -14.40 2.45
CA GLY A 123 -0.05 -15.75 2.58
C GLY A 123 1.43 -15.78 2.19
N TYR A 124 2.29 -16.25 3.08
CA TYR A 124 3.73 -16.40 2.84
C TYR A 124 4.11 -17.85 2.59
N HIS A 125 4.85 -18.14 1.52
CA HIS A 125 5.14 -19.51 1.09
C HIS A 125 6.65 -19.85 1.20
N PRO A 126 7.03 -21.09 1.55
CA PRO A 126 8.44 -21.51 1.67
C PRO A 126 9.32 -21.32 0.43
N MET A 127 8.72 -21.09 -0.74
CA MET A 127 9.42 -20.67 -1.96
C MET A 127 9.93 -19.21 -1.90
N GLY A 128 9.81 -18.53 -0.76
CA GLY A 128 10.08 -17.10 -0.63
C GLY A 128 9.07 -16.27 -1.42
N MET A 129 7.79 -16.64 -1.47
CA MET A 129 6.76 -15.87 -2.19
C MET A 129 5.71 -15.32 -1.23
N SER A 130 5.12 -14.18 -1.56
CA SER A 130 4.03 -13.57 -0.80
C SER A 130 2.82 -13.32 -1.70
N TRP A 131 1.62 -13.63 -1.20
CA TRP A 131 0.37 -13.45 -1.95
C TRP A 131 -0.65 -12.69 -1.11
N VAL A 132 -0.89 -11.43 -1.46
CA VAL A 132 -1.98 -10.62 -0.93
C VAL A 132 -3.24 -10.88 -1.71
N THR A 133 -4.34 -11.13 -1.01
CA THR A 133 -5.68 -11.07 -1.57
C THR A 133 -6.48 -10.02 -0.80
N ALA A 134 -7.07 -9.05 -1.52
CA ALA A 134 -7.91 -8.01 -0.93
C ALA A 134 -9.18 -7.78 -1.76
N ILE A 135 -10.30 -7.49 -1.10
CA ILE A 135 -11.51 -7.02 -1.80
C ILE A 135 -11.27 -5.60 -2.33
N GLN A 136 -11.75 -5.31 -3.54
CA GLN A 136 -11.61 -4.02 -4.21
C GLN A 136 -12.94 -3.39 -4.56
N ASP A 137 -13.94 -4.19 -4.92
CA ASP A 137 -15.32 -3.75 -5.07
C ASP A 137 -16.29 -4.89 -4.71
N VAL A 138 -17.47 -4.49 -4.24
CA VAL A 138 -18.62 -5.36 -3.95
C VAL A 138 -19.83 -4.69 -4.60
N THR A 139 -20.12 -5.00 -5.86
CA THR A 139 -21.16 -4.28 -6.61
C THR A 139 -22.58 -4.73 -6.20
N ASP A 140 -22.79 -6.01 -5.89
CA ASP A 140 -23.98 -6.52 -5.18
C ASP A 140 -23.54 -7.51 -4.09
N PRO A 141 -23.75 -7.21 -2.78
CA PRO A 141 -23.36 -8.11 -1.69
C PRO A 141 -24.12 -9.46 -1.69
N ASN A 142 -25.18 -9.60 -2.49
CA ASN A 142 -25.96 -10.84 -2.66
C ASN A 142 -25.45 -11.73 -3.81
N ASP A 143 -24.63 -11.20 -4.73
CA ASP A 143 -24.01 -11.96 -5.82
C ASP A 143 -22.47 -11.94 -5.70
N PRO A 144 -21.87 -12.99 -5.10
CA PRO A 144 -20.43 -13.11 -4.95
C PRO A 144 -19.63 -13.17 -6.27
N THR A 145 -20.27 -13.33 -7.43
CA THR A 145 -19.57 -13.21 -8.73
C THR A 145 -19.24 -11.76 -9.10
N THR A 146 -19.90 -10.78 -8.46
CA THR A 146 -19.57 -9.35 -8.61
C THR A 146 -18.34 -8.93 -7.79
N PHE A 147 -17.88 -9.76 -6.85
CA PHE A 147 -16.82 -9.40 -5.91
C PHE A 147 -15.47 -9.32 -6.65
N LEU A 148 -14.93 -8.11 -6.78
CA LEU A 148 -13.63 -7.86 -7.41
C LEU A 148 -12.52 -8.01 -6.37
N PHE A 149 -11.56 -8.91 -6.62
CA PHE A 149 -10.42 -9.12 -5.71
C PHE A 149 -9.11 -8.67 -6.35
N GLN A 150 -8.36 -7.82 -5.65
CA GLN A 150 -6.92 -7.62 -5.88
C GLN A 150 -6.19 -8.90 -5.51
N GLN A 151 -5.25 -9.28 -6.36
CA GLN A 151 -4.34 -10.40 -6.19
C GLN A 151 -2.93 -9.88 -6.48
N CYS A 152 -2.17 -9.60 -5.43
CA CYS A 152 -0.78 -9.19 -5.54
C CYS A 152 0.12 -10.37 -5.14
N LEU A 153 0.76 -10.99 -6.12
CA LEU A 153 1.70 -12.10 -5.94
C LEU A 153 3.12 -11.60 -6.20
N SER A 154 3.98 -11.62 -5.18
CA SER A 154 5.37 -11.17 -5.27
C SER A 154 6.39 -12.29 -5.06
N TRP A 155 7.56 -12.15 -5.68
CA TRP A 155 8.68 -13.10 -5.62
C TRP A 155 10.04 -12.41 -5.73
N PRO A 156 11.12 -13.03 -5.20
CA PRO A 156 12.48 -12.54 -5.35
C PRO A 156 13.11 -12.99 -6.68
N GLY A 157 13.90 -12.11 -7.29
CA GLY A 157 14.69 -12.44 -8.48
C GLY A 157 13.88 -12.96 -9.67
N ARG A 158 14.47 -13.86 -10.46
CA ARG A 158 13.88 -14.33 -11.74
C ARG A 158 12.63 -15.21 -11.54
N PRO A 159 11.63 -15.14 -12.44
CA PRO A 159 11.63 -14.44 -13.73
C PRO A 159 11.41 -12.93 -13.62
N HIS A 160 12.10 -12.17 -14.48
CA HIS A 160 11.87 -10.74 -14.69
C HIS A 160 10.82 -10.48 -15.79
N ALA A 161 10.48 -9.21 -16.05
CA ALA A 161 9.54 -8.83 -17.10
C ALA A 161 9.95 -9.35 -18.50
N GLU A 162 11.25 -9.31 -18.81
CA GLU A 162 11.84 -9.80 -20.06
C GLU A 162 11.86 -11.33 -20.19
N ASP A 163 11.66 -12.07 -19.10
CA ASP A 163 11.66 -13.55 -19.09
C ASP A 163 10.30 -14.16 -19.47
N PHE A 164 9.27 -13.33 -19.70
CA PHE A 164 7.92 -13.75 -20.07
C PHE A 164 7.64 -13.49 -21.56
N PRO A 165 7.62 -14.51 -22.45
CA PRO A 165 7.37 -14.34 -23.89
C PRO A 165 6.00 -13.77 -24.28
N GLY A 166 5.07 -13.62 -23.35
CA GLY A 166 3.74 -13.04 -23.57
C GLY A 166 2.80 -13.25 -22.39
N GLN A 167 1.58 -12.69 -22.45
CA GLN A 167 0.63 -12.74 -21.32
C GLN A 167 0.32 -14.16 -20.85
N GLN A 168 0.15 -15.12 -21.76
CA GLN A 168 -0.09 -16.53 -21.40
C GLN A 168 0.99 -17.09 -20.46
N SER A 169 2.26 -16.77 -20.68
CA SER A 169 3.35 -17.25 -19.80
C SER A 169 3.30 -16.67 -18.39
N LYS A 170 2.67 -15.51 -18.20
CA LYS A 170 2.43 -14.87 -16.89
C LYS A 170 1.24 -15.55 -16.19
N ILE A 171 0.15 -15.80 -16.92
CA ILE A 171 -1.00 -16.60 -16.47
C ILE A 171 -0.56 -18.00 -16.02
N ASP A 172 0.25 -18.68 -16.84
CA ASP A 172 0.77 -20.02 -16.59
C ASP A 172 1.71 -20.03 -15.38
N PHE A 173 2.54 -18.99 -15.21
CA PHE A 173 3.36 -18.83 -14.01
C PHE A 173 2.49 -18.73 -12.77
N ILE A 174 1.49 -17.85 -12.73
CA ILE A 174 0.57 -17.72 -11.57
C ILE A 174 -0.10 -19.07 -11.26
N LYS A 175 -0.62 -19.78 -12.28
CA LYS A 175 -1.20 -21.12 -12.11
C LYS A 175 -0.18 -22.14 -11.58
N SER A 176 1.07 -22.08 -12.02
CA SER A 176 2.16 -22.95 -11.54
C SER A 176 2.53 -22.70 -10.07
N LYS A 177 2.27 -21.50 -9.53
CA LYS A 177 2.48 -21.19 -8.09
C LYS A 177 1.23 -21.50 -7.28
N ALA A 178 0.05 -21.20 -7.81
CA ALA A 178 -1.26 -21.45 -7.17
C ALA A 178 -1.42 -22.90 -6.69
N VAL A 179 -0.97 -23.89 -7.48
CA VAL A 179 -1.07 -25.32 -7.11
C VAL A 179 -0.29 -25.70 -5.84
N ALA A 180 0.77 -24.96 -5.50
CA ALA A 180 1.60 -25.18 -4.31
C ALA A 180 1.08 -24.44 -3.06
N TYR A 181 0.31 -23.37 -3.26
CA TYR A 181 -0.37 -22.68 -2.16
C TYR A 181 -1.56 -23.52 -1.63
N ALA A 182 -1.96 -23.22 -0.39
CA ALA A 182 -3.20 -23.66 0.23
C ALA A 182 -4.41 -22.86 -0.30
N GLU A 183 -5.60 -23.30 0.09
CA GLU A 183 -6.78 -22.45 -0.05
C GLU A 183 -6.72 -21.26 0.92
N PRO A 184 -7.14 -20.05 0.48
CA PRO A 184 -7.95 -19.78 -0.72
C PRO A 184 -7.14 -19.39 -1.97
N TRP A 185 -5.81 -19.21 -1.85
CA TRP A 185 -4.95 -18.66 -2.90
C TRP A 185 -4.87 -19.59 -4.12
N LYS A 186 -4.90 -20.90 -3.86
CA LYS A 186 -4.95 -21.93 -4.89
C LYS A 186 -6.16 -21.78 -5.81
N SER A 187 -7.38 -21.75 -5.27
CA SER A 187 -8.57 -21.51 -6.10
C SER A 187 -8.60 -20.12 -6.72
N ALA A 188 -8.06 -19.07 -6.08
CA ALA A 188 -7.93 -17.74 -6.70
C ALA A 188 -7.04 -17.77 -7.96
N GLY A 189 -5.83 -18.30 -7.83
CA GLY A 189 -4.83 -18.35 -8.89
C GLY A 189 -5.12 -19.34 -10.01
N LEU A 190 -5.88 -20.41 -9.73
CA LEU A 190 -6.36 -21.33 -10.78
C LEU A 190 -7.49 -20.73 -11.61
N ASN A 191 -8.35 -19.89 -11.02
CA ASN A 191 -9.47 -19.20 -11.68
C ASN A 191 -9.11 -17.81 -12.25
N ILE A 192 -7.82 -17.47 -12.38
CA ILE A 192 -7.40 -16.26 -13.10
C ILE A 192 -7.86 -16.31 -14.58
N PRO A 193 -8.48 -15.23 -15.12
CA PRO A 193 -8.94 -15.17 -16.50
C PRO A 193 -7.78 -15.36 -17.50
N PRO A 194 -7.97 -16.11 -18.60
CA PRO A 194 -6.89 -16.47 -19.52
C PRO A 194 -6.37 -15.28 -20.36
N ASP A 195 -7.17 -14.22 -20.46
CA ASP A 195 -6.95 -13.00 -21.24
C ASP A 195 -6.55 -11.79 -20.38
N LEU A 196 -6.48 -11.94 -19.05
CA LEU A 196 -6.13 -10.86 -18.13
C LEU A 196 -4.75 -10.30 -18.45
N GLN A 197 -4.66 -8.98 -18.60
CA GLN A 197 -3.41 -8.29 -18.87
C GLN A 197 -2.61 -8.14 -17.56
N LEU A 198 -1.45 -8.78 -17.50
CA LEU A 198 -0.56 -8.74 -16.35
C LEU A 198 0.69 -7.91 -16.64
N GLN A 199 1.07 -7.05 -15.69
CA GLN A 199 2.35 -6.34 -15.67
C GLN A 199 3.28 -7.02 -14.65
N VAL A 200 4.59 -6.92 -14.87
CA VAL A 200 5.61 -7.45 -13.95
C VAL A 200 6.31 -6.25 -13.37
N ASP A 201 5.89 -5.86 -12.18
CA ASP A 201 6.24 -4.57 -11.61
C ASP A 201 7.51 -4.72 -10.74
N PRO A 202 8.63 -4.08 -11.12
CA PRO A 202 9.81 -4.00 -10.27
C PRO A 202 9.52 -3.07 -9.11
N ILE A 203 9.93 -3.47 -7.91
CA ILE A 203 9.75 -2.65 -6.71
C ILE A 203 10.78 -1.52 -6.73
N THR A 204 10.37 -0.43 -7.36
CA THR A 204 11.10 0.84 -7.41
C THR A 204 11.03 1.54 -6.06
N MET A 205 11.97 2.44 -5.84
CA MET A 205 12.13 3.17 -4.59
C MET A 205 12.79 4.51 -4.93
N TRP A 206 12.31 5.59 -4.32
CA TRP A 206 12.91 6.92 -4.46
C TRP A 206 13.22 7.49 -3.07
N SER A 207 14.46 7.91 -2.84
CA SER A 207 14.86 8.56 -1.60
C SER A 207 14.84 10.08 -1.76
N PRO A 208 14.29 10.85 -0.81
CA PRO A 208 14.34 12.32 -0.86
C PRO A 208 15.73 12.82 -0.42
N ASP A 209 16.72 12.73 -1.31
CA ASP A 209 18.10 13.17 -1.08
C ASP A 209 18.41 14.61 -1.55
N MET A 210 17.51 15.21 -2.34
CA MET A 210 17.63 16.57 -2.88
C MET A 210 16.92 17.63 -2.01
N ASP A 211 17.52 18.82 -1.88
CA ASP A 211 16.87 20.01 -1.32
C ASP A 211 16.06 20.76 -2.39
N TRP A 212 14.72 20.66 -2.34
CA TRP A 212 13.86 21.32 -3.33
C TRP A 212 13.82 22.83 -3.14
N SER A 213 13.85 23.28 -1.89
CA SER A 213 13.90 24.68 -1.45
C SER A 213 15.22 25.42 -1.71
N SER A 214 16.27 24.75 -2.18
CA SER A 214 17.60 25.38 -2.39
C SER A 214 18.34 24.94 -3.66
N SER A 215 18.21 23.67 -4.05
CA SER A 215 19.07 23.04 -5.06
C SER A 215 18.33 22.64 -6.34
N SER A 216 16.99 22.72 -6.34
CA SER A 216 16.17 22.44 -7.52
C SER A 216 16.23 23.57 -8.55
N PRO A 217 16.47 23.30 -9.84
CA PRO A 217 16.36 24.30 -10.91
C PRO A 217 14.90 24.74 -11.19
N LEU A 218 13.93 24.13 -10.51
CA LEU A 218 12.50 24.47 -10.58
C LEU A 218 12.02 25.29 -9.36
N TRP A 219 12.92 25.59 -8.40
CA TRP A 219 12.65 26.51 -7.31
C TRP A 219 12.48 27.95 -7.83
N PRO A 220 11.53 28.78 -7.31
CA PRO A 220 10.60 28.54 -6.20
C PRO A 220 9.21 28.03 -6.61
N HIS A 221 9.09 27.38 -7.77
CA HIS A 221 7.80 27.02 -8.37
C HIS A 221 7.38 25.56 -8.15
N VAL A 222 8.32 24.67 -7.78
CA VAL A 222 8.06 23.24 -7.59
C VAL A 222 8.73 22.70 -6.33
N THR A 223 7.96 21.92 -5.56
CA THR A 223 8.43 20.96 -4.55
C THR A 223 7.59 19.69 -4.68
N LEU A 224 8.02 18.57 -4.07
CA LEU A 224 7.37 17.26 -4.23
C LEU A 224 6.79 16.73 -2.90
N ALA A 225 5.76 15.89 -3.00
CA ALA A 225 5.12 15.18 -1.90
C ALA A 225 4.66 13.78 -2.35
N GLY A 226 4.37 12.90 -1.38
CA GLY A 226 3.93 11.53 -1.61
C GLY A 226 4.97 10.69 -2.35
N ASP A 227 4.50 9.72 -3.15
CA ASP A 227 5.39 8.82 -3.90
C ASP A 227 6.31 9.57 -4.89
N ALA A 228 5.92 10.75 -5.36
CA ALA A 228 6.79 11.61 -6.17
C ALA A 228 8.00 12.15 -5.39
N ALA A 229 7.91 12.24 -4.05
CA ALA A 229 9.02 12.63 -3.18
C ALA A 229 9.72 11.43 -2.52
N HIS A 230 9.02 10.31 -2.26
CA HIS A 230 9.57 9.20 -1.46
C HIS A 230 8.91 7.82 -1.68
N ASN A 231 8.57 7.45 -2.93
CA ASN A 231 8.03 6.12 -3.29
C ASN A 231 8.76 4.98 -2.54
N MET A 232 7.98 4.19 -1.80
CA MET A 232 8.45 3.17 -0.87
C MET A 232 7.80 1.80 -1.13
N PRO A 233 8.49 0.67 -0.89
CA PRO A 233 7.95 -0.67 -1.12
C PRO A 233 6.58 -0.90 -0.43
N PRO A 234 5.55 -1.40 -1.14
CA PRO A 234 4.16 -1.30 -0.70
C PRO A 234 3.79 -2.18 0.50
N PHE A 235 4.66 -3.13 0.88
CA PHE A 235 4.39 -4.18 1.87
C PHE A 235 3.93 -3.67 3.24
N ARG A 236 4.37 -2.48 3.68
CA ARG A 236 3.99 -1.92 4.98
C ARG A 236 2.60 -1.28 4.99
N GLY A 237 2.02 -1.01 3.82
CA GLY A 237 0.73 -0.32 3.67
C GLY A 237 0.76 1.16 4.12
N GLN A 238 1.95 1.79 4.17
CA GLN A 238 2.14 3.12 4.77
C GLN A 238 2.28 4.28 3.79
N GLY A 239 2.28 4.03 2.48
CA GLY A 239 2.37 5.10 1.46
C GLY A 239 1.30 6.17 1.68
N LEU A 240 0.02 5.80 1.66
CA LEU A 240 -1.10 6.73 1.88
C LEU A 240 -1.02 7.48 3.23
N ASN A 241 -0.61 6.81 4.31
CA ASN A 241 -0.52 7.47 5.62
C ASN A 241 0.63 8.51 5.66
N ASN A 242 1.73 8.29 4.91
CA ASN A 242 2.78 9.29 4.71
C ASN A 242 2.34 10.42 3.77
N VAL A 243 1.63 10.12 2.68
CA VAL A 243 1.05 11.13 1.77
C VAL A 243 0.14 12.10 2.54
N PHE A 244 -0.67 11.62 3.49
CA PHE A 244 -1.49 12.50 4.32
C PHE A 244 -0.70 13.36 5.30
N GLN A 245 0.42 12.85 5.85
CA GLN A 245 1.31 13.65 6.69
C GLN A 245 2.04 14.72 5.87
N ASP A 246 2.47 14.41 4.65
CA ASP A 246 3.04 15.42 3.74
C ASP A 246 2.03 16.52 3.41
N ALA A 247 0.80 16.14 3.07
CA ALA A 247 -0.25 17.07 2.68
C ALA A 247 -0.64 18.01 3.83
N GLU A 248 -0.83 17.47 5.04
CA GLU A 248 -1.11 18.28 6.24
C GLU A 248 0.06 19.19 6.58
N LYS A 249 1.29 18.65 6.60
CA LYS A 249 2.50 19.42 6.92
C LYS A 249 2.72 20.54 5.91
N LEU A 250 2.76 20.25 4.61
CA LEU A 250 3.01 21.24 3.57
C LEU A 250 1.91 22.32 3.49
N VAL A 251 0.63 21.96 3.66
CA VAL A 251 -0.47 22.94 3.71
C VAL A 251 -0.38 23.81 4.96
N SER A 252 0.00 23.26 6.13
CA SER A 252 0.16 24.06 7.35
C SER A 252 1.29 25.09 7.22
N GLU A 253 2.44 24.70 6.65
CA GLU A 253 3.58 25.59 6.40
C GLU A 253 3.24 26.65 5.34
N LEU A 254 2.53 26.30 4.26
CA LEU A 254 2.08 27.26 3.25
C LEU A 254 1.01 28.25 3.75
N TYR A 255 0.20 27.86 4.75
CA TYR A 255 -0.72 28.78 5.40
C TYR A 255 0.04 29.89 6.15
N ASP A 256 1.12 29.56 6.86
CA ASP A 256 1.98 30.56 7.50
C ASP A 256 2.66 31.52 6.51
N VAL A 257 2.96 31.07 5.28
CA VAL A 257 3.43 31.97 4.21
C VAL A 257 2.35 32.98 3.82
N LYS A 258 1.10 32.52 3.68
CA LYS A 258 -0.03 33.40 3.35
C LYS A 258 -0.29 34.45 4.43
N GLU A 259 -0.22 34.08 5.71
CA GLU A 259 -0.40 35.03 6.82
C GLU A 259 0.82 35.96 7.02
N GLY A 260 1.92 35.72 6.32
CA GLY A 260 3.15 36.51 6.40
C GLY A 260 4.09 36.14 7.55
N ASN A 261 3.84 35.00 8.22
CA ASN A 261 4.64 34.48 9.33
C ASN A 261 5.97 33.86 8.88
N LYS A 262 6.04 33.34 7.64
CA LYS A 262 7.19 32.64 7.06
C LYS A 262 7.42 33.08 5.61
N SER A 263 8.67 32.98 5.13
CA SER A 263 8.94 32.98 3.69
C SER A 263 8.58 31.63 3.06
N LEU A 264 8.36 31.59 1.75
CA LEU A 264 8.12 30.34 1.02
C LEU A 264 9.28 29.35 1.15
N GLU A 265 10.51 29.85 1.19
CA GLU A 265 11.73 29.07 1.44
C GLU A 265 11.69 28.42 2.84
N GLN A 266 11.38 29.20 3.88
CA GLN A 266 11.28 28.70 5.25
C GLN A 266 10.19 27.62 5.39
N ALA A 267 9.02 27.83 4.80
CA ALA A 267 7.90 26.90 4.85
C ALA A 267 8.21 25.56 4.16
N VAL A 268 8.71 25.59 2.91
CA VAL A 268 9.05 24.37 2.17
C VAL A 268 10.23 23.65 2.83
N ARG A 269 11.22 24.40 3.35
CA ARG A 269 12.35 23.82 4.09
C ARG A 269 11.91 23.13 5.39
N VAL A 270 11.01 23.71 6.18
CA VAL A 270 10.49 23.09 7.41
C VAL A 270 9.64 21.85 7.13
N TYR A 271 8.97 21.80 5.97
CA TYR A 271 8.35 20.58 5.46
C TYR A 271 9.42 19.52 5.09
N GLU A 272 10.46 19.89 4.34
CA GLU A 272 11.55 18.96 3.96
C GLU A 272 12.33 18.42 5.17
N GLU A 273 12.62 19.25 6.17
CA GLU A 273 13.34 18.87 7.40
C GLU A 273 12.54 17.89 8.28
N GLU A 274 11.21 17.79 8.11
CA GLU A 274 10.37 16.73 8.69
C GLU A 274 10.28 15.51 7.78
N MET A 275 9.88 15.72 6.51
CA MET A 275 9.58 14.66 5.56
C MET A 275 10.80 13.78 5.29
N LYS A 276 12.00 14.36 5.10
CA LYS A 276 13.22 13.59 4.81
C LYS A 276 13.55 12.54 5.87
N PRO A 277 13.73 12.88 7.17
CA PRO A 277 14.02 11.88 8.19
C PRO A 277 12.85 10.92 8.48
N ARG A 278 11.58 11.31 8.25
CA ARG A 278 10.45 10.35 8.26
C ARG A 278 10.57 9.36 7.12
N SER A 279 10.63 9.83 5.88
CA SER A 279 10.66 9.01 4.68
C SER A 279 11.90 8.13 4.60
N LEU A 280 13.09 8.59 5.02
CA LEU A 280 14.29 7.73 5.06
C LEU A 280 14.15 6.58 6.09
N ARG A 281 13.44 6.78 7.20
CA ARG A 281 13.11 5.70 8.15
C ARG A 281 12.06 4.75 7.55
N GLU A 282 10.99 5.28 6.98
CA GLU A 282 9.92 4.46 6.38
C GLU A 282 10.39 3.68 5.16
N ILE A 283 11.25 4.25 4.31
CA ILE A 283 11.94 3.57 3.21
C ILE A 283 12.87 2.49 3.77
N SER A 284 13.63 2.75 4.83
CA SER A 284 14.53 1.73 5.42
C SER A 284 13.74 0.54 6.00
N VAL A 285 12.61 0.80 6.67
CA VAL A 285 11.75 -0.26 7.24
C VAL A 285 10.94 -0.98 6.15
N SER A 286 10.40 -0.26 5.17
CA SER A 286 9.64 -0.85 4.05
C SER A 286 10.55 -1.61 3.09
N LEU A 287 11.80 -1.14 2.91
CA LEU A 287 12.88 -1.96 2.39
C LEU A 287 12.98 -3.21 3.22
N MET A 288 13.43 -3.20 4.49
CA MET A 288 13.59 -4.40 5.33
C MET A 288 12.40 -5.37 5.21
N GLN A 289 11.17 -4.85 5.26
CA GLN A 289 9.97 -5.67 5.15
C GLN A 289 9.81 -6.43 3.83
N SER A 290 10.08 -5.79 2.69
CA SER A 290 10.01 -6.36 1.32
C SER A 290 10.69 -7.72 1.17
N ARG A 291 11.55 -8.04 2.13
CA ARG A 291 12.63 -8.98 2.00
C ARG A 291 12.42 -10.21 2.89
N MET A 292 11.91 -10.03 4.11
CA MET A 292 11.51 -11.14 4.99
C MET A 292 10.44 -12.01 4.34
N VAL A 293 9.46 -11.36 3.70
CA VAL A 293 8.36 -12.03 2.99
C VAL A 293 8.87 -12.89 1.82
N HIS A 294 10.15 -12.73 1.46
CA HIS A 294 10.86 -13.46 0.42
C HIS A 294 12.04 -14.31 0.93
N ASN A 295 12.26 -14.39 2.25
CA ASN A 295 13.16 -15.36 2.88
C ASN A 295 12.43 -16.14 3.98
N TRP A 296 12.10 -17.41 3.69
CA TRP A 296 11.34 -18.26 4.61
C TRP A 296 12.02 -18.51 5.96
N GLU A 297 13.35 -18.66 5.99
CA GLU A 297 14.08 -18.90 7.24
C GLU A 297 14.10 -17.64 8.11
N THR A 298 14.34 -16.46 7.51
CA THR A 298 14.27 -15.18 8.23
C THR A 298 12.85 -14.88 8.71
N LEU A 299 11.84 -15.16 7.88
CA LEU A 299 10.42 -15.05 8.24
C LEU A 299 10.08 -15.93 9.45
N MET A 300 10.28 -17.24 9.35
CA MET A 300 9.92 -18.19 10.40
C MET A 300 10.81 -18.09 11.65
N SER A 301 11.97 -17.44 11.55
CA SER A 301 12.85 -17.22 12.71
C SER A 301 12.54 -15.96 13.50
N ALA A 302 11.76 -15.01 12.97
CA ALA A 302 11.45 -13.74 13.63
C ALA A 302 10.66 -13.92 14.96
N PRO A 303 10.93 -13.13 16.01
CA PRO A 303 10.31 -13.29 17.33
C PRO A 303 8.78 -13.29 17.30
N MET A 304 8.19 -12.42 16.48
CA MET A 304 6.74 -12.31 16.31
C MET A 304 6.07 -13.60 15.80
N ILE A 305 6.74 -14.35 14.91
CA ILE A 305 6.22 -15.64 14.41
C ILE A 305 6.34 -16.73 15.48
N LYS A 306 7.44 -16.74 16.24
CA LYS A 306 7.73 -17.75 17.27
C LYS A 306 6.92 -17.59 18.55
N ALA A 307 6.65 -16.35 18.96
CA ALA A 307 6.10 -16.03 20.28
C ALA A 307 4.72 -15.34 20.23
N GLY A 308 4.32 -14.83 19.05
CA GLY A 308 3.08 -14.08 18.87
C GLY A 308 3.10 -12.67 19.46
N MET A 309 2.10 -11.87 19.09
CA MET A 309 2.00 -10.45 19.48
C MET A 309 2.01 -10.19 21.00
N HIS A 310 1.51 -11.13 21.81
CA HIS A 310 1.43 -10.94 23.26
C HIS A 310 2.82 -10.97 23.92
N ALA A 311 3.60 -12.02 23.67
CA ALA A 311 4.93 -12.16 24.26
C ALA A 311 5.88 -11.03 23.81
N TYR A 312 5.85 -10.63 22.54
CA TYR A 312 6.69 -9.54 22.04
C TYR A 312 6.31 -8.17 22.66
N ARG A 313 5.03 -7.92 22.98
CA ARG A 313 4.64 -6.70 23.71
C ARG A 313 5.19 -6.68 25.14
N GLU A 314 5.18 -7.82 25.83
CA GLU A 314 5.75 -7.94 27.18
C GLU A 314 7.28 -7.81 27.14
N GLU A 315 7.95 -8.44 26.18
CA GLU A 315 9.39 -8.37 25.96
C GLU A 315 9.87 -6.95 25.60
N VAL A 316 9.17 -6.24 24.70
CA VAL A 316 9.50 -4.85 24.36
C VAL A 316 9.26 -3.90 25.54
N ASN A 317 8.14 -4.04 26.26
CA ASN A 317 7.86 -3.19 27.43
C ASN A 317 8.89 -3.38 28.55
N GLY A 318 9.27 -4.63 28.87
CA GLY A 318 10.30 -4.92 29.88
C GLY A 318 11.69 -4.39 29.50
N ASN A 319 12.01 -4.37 28.20
CA ASN A 319 13.23 -3.76 27.69
C ASN A 319 13.20 -2.21 27.74
N VAL A 320 12.02 -1.57 27.64
CA VAL A 320 11.88 -0.11 27.83
C VAL A 320 12.00 0.28 29.29
N GLU A 321 11.38 -0.46 30.22
CA GLU A 321 11.51 -0.19 31.65
C GLU A 321 12.96 -0.35 32.14
N THR A 322 13.65 -1.43 31.73
CA THR A 322 15.07 -1.64 32.08
C THR A 322 16.02 -0.64 31.43
N ALA A 323 15.74 -0.15 30.22
CA ALA A 323 16.51 0.93 29.58
C ALA A 323 16.28 2.32 30.22
N SER A 324 15.34 2.46 31.16
CA SER A 324 15.09 3.69 31.92
C SER A 324 15.60 3.64 33.37
N GLY A 325 16.26 2.55 33.77
CA GLY A 325 16.74 2.28 35.12
C GLY A 325 18.25 1.99 35.21
N GLY A 326 19.09 2.89 34.67
CA GLY A 326 20.56 2.79 34.71
C GLY A 326 21.25 4.14 34.53
#